data_AF-A0A8B7A665-F1
#
_entry.id   AF-A0A8B7A665-F1
#
_cell.length_a   1.000
_cell.length_b   1.000
_cell.length_c   1.000
_cell.angle_alpha   90.00
_cell.angle_beta   90.00
_cell.angle_gamma   90.00
#
_symmetry.space_group_name_H-M   'P 1'
#
loop_
_entity.id
_entity.type
_entity.pdbx_description
1 polymer ?
#
loop_
_entity_poly.entity_id
_entity_poly.type
_entity_poly.pdbx_seq_one_letter_code
_entity_poly.pdbx_strand_id
1 'polypeptide(L)'
;MSGECQSASCRGTGAEFFFKCGAHPTSDNETSVALNLITTNSRDISCITCTDIRSPVLVFQCDYRHVICLDCFHLYCVTRLNDRQFVHDPELGYSLPCVAGCPNSLIKELHHFRILGEEQYNRYQQYGAEECVLQMGGVLCPSPGCGAGLLPEAGVRRITCEGGNGLGCGLVFCRDCKEAYHEGDCSSVLEASGTIAQGYRVDEKAAEQARWEEASKETIKKTTKPCPRCHVPVEKNGGCMHMKCPQPQCRFEWCWNCSLEWNRTCMGDHWFDA
;
A
#
# COMPACT_ATOMS: atom_id res chain seq x y z
N MET A 1 16.74 3.46 -16.36
CA MET A 1 18.04 3.39 -15.65
C MET A 1 18.91 2.41 -16.40
N SER A 2 20.15 2.79 -16.71
CA SER A 2 21.05 2.00 -17.54
C SER A 2 22.47 2.04 -16.99
N GLY A 3 23.26 1.03 -17.31
CA GLY A 3 24.66 0.91 -16.92
C GLY A 3 25.40 -0.03 -17.86
N GLU A 4 26.58 -0.49 -17.44
CA GLU A 4 27.36 -1.48 -18.16
C GLU A 4 27.58 -2.70 -17.28
N CYS A 5 27.22 -3.88 -17.78
CA CYS A 5 27.54 -5.13 -17.10
C CYS A 5 29.06 -5.36 -17.15
N GLN A 6 29.68 -5.56 -15.98
CA GLN A 6 31.12 -5.79 -15.90
C GLN A 6 31.55 -7.20 -16.33
N SER A 7 30.60 -8.12 -16.55
CA SER A 7 30.88 -9.46 -17.05
C SER A 7 31.28 -9.40 -18.52
N ALA A 8 32.48 -9.89 -18.85
CA ALA A 8 33.08 -9.77 -20.19
C ALA A 8 32.22 -10.34 -21.35
N SER A 9 31.33 -11.28 -21.06
CA SER A 9 30.43 -11.92 -22.03
C SER A 9 29.04 -11.30 -22.10
N CYS A 10 28.72 -10.30 -21.27
CA CYS A 10 27.39 -9.70 -21.19
C CYS A 10 27.42 -8.27 -21.74
N ARG A 11 26.53 -7.99 -22.70
CA ARG A 11 26.31 -6.64 -23.26
C ARG A 11 25.04 -5.99 -22.70
N GLY A 12 24.53 -6.50 -21.58
CA GLY A 12 23.35 -5.98 -20.93
C GLY A 12 23.59 -4.56 -20.42
N THR A 13 22.68 -3.66 -20.75
CA THR A 13 22.73 -2.26 -20.33
C THR A 13 21.59 -1.88 -19.39
N GLY A 14 20.59 -2.74 -19.23
CA GLY A 14 19.51 -2.56 -18.27
C GLY A 14 19.94 -2.98 -16.86
N ALA A 15 19.60 -2.17 -15.87
CA ALA A 15 19.74 -2.52 -14.47
C ALA A 15 18.38 -2.97 -13.90
N GLU A 16 18.38 -4.10 -13.21
CA GLU A 16 17.23 -4.62 -12.46
C GLU A 16 17.53 -4.48 -10.96
N PHE A 17 16.55 -3.97 -10.21
CA PHE A 17 16.65 -3.77 -8.77
C PHE A 17 15.71 -4.74 -8.05
N PHE A 18 16.17 -5.31 -6.95
CA PHE A 18 15.38 -6.16 -6.07
C PHE A 18 15.71 -5.82 -4.61
N PHE A 19 14.83 -6.20 -3.70
CA PHE A 19 14.99 -5.98 -2.26
C PHE A 19 15.06 -7.31 -1.53
N LYS A 20 15.76 -7.34 -0.40
CA LYS A 20 15.87 -8.49 0.51
C LYS A 20 15.56 -8.04 1.94
N CYS A 21 15.18 -8.99 2.79
CA CYS A 21 15.02 -8.73 4.21
C CYS A 21 16.37 -8.37 4.87
N GLY A 22 16.44 -7.22 5.54
CA GLY A 22 17.64 -6.79 6.28
C GLY A 22 17.77 -7.36 7.69
N ALA A 23 16.77 -8.09 8.18
CA ALA A 23 16.72 -8.58 9.56
C ALA A 23 17.48 -9.91 9.78
N HIS A 24 17.72 -10.67 8.72
CA HIS A 24 18.43 -11.94 8.77
C HIS A 24 19.22 -12.18 7.48
N PRO A 25 20.23 -13.09 7.50
CA PRO A 25 20.88 -13.53 6.27
C PRO A 25 19.86 -14.14 5.29
N THR A 26 20.02 -13.84 4.00
CA THR A 26 19.12 -14.28 2.92
C THR A 26 19.91 -14.92 1.79
N SER A 27 19.33 -15.94 1.13
CA SER A 27 19.93 -16.55 -0.06
C SER A 27 19.76 -15.66 -1.31
N ASP A 28 20.37 -16.04 -2.43
CA ASP A 28 20.28 -15.26 -3.69
C ASP A 28 18.89 -15.28 -4.32
N ASN A 29 18.10 -16.31 -4.04
CA ASN A 29 16.75 -16.48 -4.60
C ASN A 29 15.65 -15.84 -3.73
N GLU A 30 16.01 -15.29 -2.57
CA GLU A 30 15.08 -14.63 -1.67
C GLU A 30 14.93 -13.16 -2.05
N THR A 31 13.73 -12.80 -2.49
CA THR A 31 13.32 -11.42 -2.76
C THR A 31 12.18 -11.03 -1.83
N SER A 32 12.15 -9.77 -1.43
CA SER A 32 11.07 -9.17 -0.64
C SER A 32 10.44 -8.03 -1.42
N VAL A 33 9.14 -7.83 -1.22
CA VAL A 33 8.41 -6.73 -1.86
C VAL A 33 8.79 -5.41 -1.18
N ALA A 34 9.05 -4.38 -1.98
CA ALA A 34 9.34 -3.05 -1.48
C ALA A 34 8.05 -2.33 -1.08
N LEU A 35 7.96 -1.94 0.20
CA LEU A 35 6.84 -1.14 0.71
C LEU A 35 7.14 0.34 0.50
N ASN A 36 7.01 0.80 -0.75
CA ASN A 36 7.44 2.13 -1.20
C ASN A 36 6.65 3.31 -0.59
N LEU A 37 5.51 3.06 0.06
CA LEU A 37 4.75 4.10 0.77
C LEU A 37 5.16 4.24 2.24
N ILE A 38 5.90 3.27 2.77
CA ILE A 38 6.34 3.27 4.17
C ILE A 38 7.75 3.86 4.24
N THR A 39 7.90 4.85 5.11
CA THR A 39 9.17 5.57 5.28
C THR A 39 9.42 5.89 6.75
N THR A 40 10.69 6.10 7.09
CA THR A 40 11.06 6.57 8.43
C THR A 40 10.61 8.00 8.60
N ASN A 41 9.95 8.32 9.72
CA ASN A 41 9.46 9.66 10.00
C ASN A 41 10.58 10.60 10.49
N SER A 42 11.59 10.85 9.66
CA SER A 42 12.72 11.73 10.00
C SER A 42 12.36 13.22 10.08
N ARG A 43 11.10 13.55 9.78
CA ARG A 43 10.53 14.90 9.75
C ARG A 43 9.61 15.16 10.95
N ASP A 44 9.44 14.19 11.85
CA ASP A 44 8.60 14.27 13.04
C ASP A 44 7.16 14.74 12.74
N ILE A 45 6.62 14.29 11.60
CA ILE A 45 5.26 14.66 11.17
C ILE A 45 4.24 13.87 11.99
N SER A 46 3.20 14.57 12.47
CA SER A 46 2.12 13.96 13.23
C SER A 46 1.22 13.10 12.34
N CYS A 47 0.66 12.04 12.93
CA CYS A 47 -0.34 11.21 12.27
C CYS A 47 -1.64 11.99 12.03
N ILE A 48 -2.19 11.89 10.83
CA ILE A 48 -3.45 12.55 10.43
C ILE A 48 -4.67 12.16 11.30
N THR A 49 -4.66 10.97 11.89
CA THR A 49 -5.77 10.49 12.74
C THR A 49 -5.55 10.78 14.21
N CYS A 50 -4.44 10.30 14.77
CA CYS A 50 -4.22 10.33 16.22
C CYS A 50 -3.31 11.47 16.71
N THR A 51 -2.78 12.30 15.79
CA THR A 51 -1.87 13.42 16.04
C THR A 51 -0.55 13.10 16.75
N ASP A 52 -0.32 11.84 17.13
CA ASP A 52 0.96 11.35 17.64
C ASP A 52 2.06 11.38 16.56
N ILE A 53 3.30 11.61 16.99
CA ILE A 53 4.51 11.42 16.17
C ILE A 53 5.00 9.98 16.39
N ARG A 54 5.00 9.18 15.33
CA ARG A 54 5.43 7.78 15.32
C ARG A 54 6.41 7.54 14.17
N SER A 55 7.16 6.44 14.23
CA SER A 55 8.03 6.00 13.14
C SER A 55 8.10 4.46 13.11
N PRO A 56 8.03 3.81 11.93
CA PRO A 56 7.82 4.40 10.60
C PRO A 56 6.37 4.89 10.38
N VAL A 57 6.15 5.60 9.27
CA VAL A 57 4.85 6.11 8.83
C VAL A 57 4.56 5.72 7.39
N LEU A 58 3.28 5.70 7.01
CA LEU A 58 2.84 5.56 5.62
C LEU A 58 2.48 6.92 5.04
N VAL A 59 2.97 7.19 3.83
CA VAL A 59 2.72 8.43 3.09
C VAL A 59 1.85 8.11 1.87
N PHE A 60 0.64 8.64 1.83
CA PHE A 60 -0.28 8.42 0.71
C PHE A 60 0.19 9.14 -0.57
N GLN A 61 -0.15 8.58 -1.73
CA GLN A 61 0.11 9.16 -3.06
C GLN A 61 -0.97 10.17 -3.48
N CYS A 62 -1.38 11.05 -2.56
CA CYS A 62 -2.25 12.20 -2.88
C CYS A 62 -1.42 13.47 -3.07
N ASP A 63 -2.01 14.51 -3.63
CA ASP A 63 -1.34 15.82 -3.86
C ASP A 63 -0.70 16.39 -2.59
N TYR A 64 -1.37 16.26 -1.44
CA TYR A 64 -0.89 16.76 -0.14
C TYR A 64 0.07 15.80 0.58
N ARG A 65 0.32 14.60 0.01
CA ARG A 65 1.13 13.53 0.61
C ARG A 65 0.82 13.30 2.10
N HIS A 66 -0.45 13.01 2.43
CA HIS A 66 -0.88 12.84 3.81
C HIS A 66 -0.17 11.67 4.50
N VAL A 67 0.10 11.83 5.80
CA VAL A 67 0.90 10.93 6.63
C VAL A 67 0.03 10.26 7.68
N ILE A 68 0.17 8.94 7.83
CA ILE A 68 -0.54 8.14 8.84
C ILE A 68 0.45 7.19 9.53
N CYS A 69 0.32 7.01 10.85
CA CYS A 69 1.10 5.98 11.55
C CYS A 69 0.58 4.57 11.22
N LEU A 70 1.43 3.55 11.38
CA LEU A 70 1.06 2.18 11.01
C LEU A 70 -0.12 1.62 11.82
N ASP A 71 -0.24 1.98 13.10
CA ASP A 71 -1.35 1.54 13.94
C ASP A 71 -2.70 2.11 13.44
N CYS A 72 -2.72 3.41 13.09
CA CYS A 72 -3.92 4.04 12.54
C CYS A 72 -4.23 3.54 11.13
N PHE A 73 -3.22 3.19 10.35
CA PHE A 73 -3.41 2.56 9.04
C PHE A 73 -4.02 1.16 9.16
N HIS A 74 -3.57 0.37 10.14
CA HIS A 74 -4.16 -0.95 10.45
C HIS A 74 -5.64 -0.79 10.79
N LEU A 75 -5.96 0.11 11.72
CA LEU A 75 -7.35 0.40 12.10
C LEU A 75 -8.18 0.90 10.92
N TYR A 76 -7.64 1.82 10.12
CA TYR A 76 -8.30 2.32 8.91
C TYR A 76 -8.67 1.18 7.95
N CYS A 77 -7.73 0.27 7.66
CA CYS A 77 -7.98 -0.86 6.79
C CYS A 77 -9.03 -1.81 7.39
N VAL A 78 -8.90 -2.19 8.65
CA VAL A 78 -9.84 -3.12 9.31
C VAL A 78 -11.26 -2.55 9.38
N THR A 79 -11.41 -1.27 9.72
CA THR A 79 -12.72 -0.60 9.73
C THR A 79 -13.34 -0.63 8.34
N ARG A 80 -12.59 -0.22 7.30
CA ARG A 80 -13.11 -0.22 5.92
C ARG A 80 -13.37 -1.63 5.39
N LEU A 81 -12.64 -2.62 5.87
CA LEU A 81 -12.84 -4.02 5.51
C LEU A 81 -14.16 -4.53 6.11
N ASN A 82 -14.40 -4.25 7.40
CA ASN A 82 -15.63 -4.64 8.08
C ASN A 82 -16.87 -3.95 7.49
N ASP A 83 -16.74 -2.68 7.11
CA ASP A 83 -17.84 -1.89 6.54
C ASP A 83 -18.03 -2.11 5.02
N ARG A 84 -17.20 -2.96 4.39
CA ARG A 84 -17.16 -3.18 2.92
C ARG A 84 -17.01 -1.87 2.12
N GLN A 85 -16.15 -0.96 2.57
CA GLN A 85 -15.92 0.38 2.00
C GLN A 85 -14.55 0.53 1.31
N PHE A 86 -14.01 -0.58 0.81
CA PHE A 86 -12.88 -0.54 -0.12
C PHE A 86 -13.36 -0.08 -1.50
N VAL A 87 -12.45 0.50 -2.26
CA VAL A 87 -12.73 1.00 -3.60
C VAL A 87 -12.18 0.00 -4.61
N HIS A 88 -13.03 -0.48 -5.51
CA HIS A 88 -12.60 -1.25 -6.66
C HIS A 88 -12.14 -0.34 -7.79
N ASP A 89 -10.96 -0.63 -8.32
CA ASP A 89 -10.45 -0.08 -9.56
C ASP A 89 -10.26 -1.22 -10.58
N PRO A 90 -10.73 -1.09 -11.84
CA PRO A 90 -10.64 -2.17 -12.82
C PRO A 90 -9.22 -2.65 -13.16
N GLU A 91 -8.21 -1.78 -13.03
CA GLU A 91 -6.83 -2.11 -13.38
C GLU A 91 -6.00 -2.50 -12.15
N LEU A 92 -6.26 -1.87 -11.00
CA LEU A 92 -5.53 -2.12 -9.75
C LEU A 92 -6.17 -3.20 -8.88
N GLY A 93 -7.49 -3.40 -8.97
CA GLY A 93 -8.28 -4.25 -8.07
C GLY A 93 -8.81 -3.49 -6.85
N TYR A 94 -8.94 -4.20 -5.73
CA TYR A 94 -9.55 -3.67 -4.51
C TYR A 94 -8.51 -2.92 -3.64
N SER A 95 -8.71 -1.64 -3.39
CA SER A 95 -7.75 -0.80 -2.65
C SER A 95 -8.43 0.27 -1.79
N LEU A 96 -7.63 1.07 -1.09
CA LEU A 96 -8.08 2.20 -0.28
C LEU A 96 -7.43 3.50 -0.73
N PRO A 97 -8.20 4.61 -0.77
CA PRO A 97 -7.66 5.94 -1.02
C PRO A 97 -7.00 6.50 0.24
N CYS A 98 -6.48 7.72 0.12
CA CYS A 98 -6.11 8.54 1.25
C CYS A 98 -7.26 8.67 2.24
N VAL A 99 -6.94 8.51 3.53
CA VAL A 99 -7.91 8.59 4.63
C VAL A 99 -8.65 9.94 4.70
N ALA A 100 -8.05 11.02 4.20
CA ALA A 100 -8.67 12.34 4.08
C ALA A 100 -9.65 12.47 2.90
N GLY A 101 -9.85 11.41 2.11
CA GLY A 101 -10.76 11.41 0.96
C GLY A 101 -10.22 12.14 -0.26
N CYS A 102 -8.90 12.26 -0.41
CA CYS A 102 -8.30 12.90 -1.59
C CYS A 102 -8.60 12.10 -2.87
N PRO A 103 -8.89 12.75 -4.01
CA PRO A 103 -9.07 12.07 -5.28
C PRO A 103 -7.76 11.42 -5.75
N ASN A 104 -7.86 10.41 -6.62
CA ASN A 104 -6.72 9.74 -7.29
C ASN A 104 -5.60 9.25 -6.36
N SER A 105 -5.96 8.87 -5.14
CA SER A 105 -4.99 8.56 -4.07
C SER A 105 -4.98 7.09 -3.65
N LEU A 106 -5.49 6.21 -4.52
CA LEU A 106 -5.52 4.76 -4.27
C LEU A 106 -4.11 4.20 -4.12
N ILE A 107 -3.93 3.31 -3.14
CA ILE A 107 -2.70 2.55 -2.97
C ILE A 107 -2.57 1.56 -4.14
N LYS A 108 -1.54 1.75 -4.96
CA LYS A 108 -1.31 0.94 -6.17
C LYS A 108 -0.63 -0.40 -5.87
N GLU A 109 0.24 -0.43 -4.87
CA GLU A 109 0.96 -1.63 -4.47
C GLU A 109 0.18 -2.38 -3.37
N LEU A 110 -0.60 -3.39 -3.75
CA LEU A 110 -1.49 -4.13 -2.85
C LEU A 110 -0.74 -4.91 -1.75
N HIS A 111 0.57 -5.16 -1.92
CA HIS A 111 1.37 -5.81 -0.88
C HIS A 111 1.47 -4.97 0.41
N HIS A 112 1.15 -3.67 0.38
CA HIS A 112 1.02 -2.87 1.60
C HIS A 112 -0.02 -3.43 2.57
N PHE A 113 -1.09 -4.07 2.07
CA PHE A 113 -2.11 -4.67 2.93
C PHE A 113 -1.63 -5.93 3.66
N ARG A 114 -0.44 -6.48 3.33
CA ARG A 114 0.14 -7.60 4.09
C ARG A 114 0.54 -7.20 5.52
N ILE A 115 0.75 -5.90 5.77
CA ILE A 115 1.07 -5.42 7.13
C ILE A 115 -0.10 -5.57 8.11
N LEU A 116 -1.30 -5.86 7.60
CA LEU A 116 -2.48 -6.17 8.43
C LEU A 116 -2.36 -7.52 9.15
N GLY A 117 -1.41 -8.36 8.75
CA GLY A 117 -1.26 -9.75 9.19
C GLY A 117 -2.03 -10.72 8.30
N GLU A 118 -1.69 -12.00 8.38
CA GLU A 118 -2.23 -13.04 7.50
C GLU A 118 -3.76 -13.15 7.58
N GLU A 119 -4.33 -13.09 8.78
CA GLU A 119 -5.78 -13.21 8.98
C GLU A 119 -6.56 -12.13 8.23
N GLN A 120 -6.18 -10.85 8.43
CA GLN A 120 -6.87 -9.73 7.80
C GLN A 120 -6.56 -9.63 6.31
N TYR A 121 -5.34 -10.00 5.89
CA TYR A 121 -4.99 -10.03 4.48
C TYR A 121 -5.77 -11.13 3.72
N ASN A 122 -5.97 -12.30 4.32
CA ASN A 122 -6.80 -13.36 3.74
C ASN A 122 -8.25 -12.91 3.59
N ARG A 123 -8.81 -12.22 4.60
CA ARG A 123 -10.15 -11.61 4.51
C ARG A 123 -10.21 -10.55 3.40
N TYR A 124 -9.19 -9.71 3.27
CA TYR A 124 -9.07 -8.73 2.18
C TYR A 124 -9.06 -9.40 0.79
N GLN A 125 -8.28 -10.48 0.61
CA GLN A 125 -8.26 -11.22 -0.65
C GLN A 125 -9.62 -11.85 -0.98
N GLN A 126 -10.30 -12.43 0.01
CA GLN A 126 -11.65 -12.97 -0.15
C GLN A 126 -12.64 -11.89 -0.59
N TYR A 127 -12.67 -10.74 0.09
CA TYR A 127 -13.57 -9.64 -0.29
C TYR A 127 -13.24 -9.07 -1.67
N GLY A 128 -11.97 -8.93 -2.03
CA GLY A 128 -11.60 -8.52 -3.38
C GLY A 128 -12.10 -9.49 -4.46
N ALA A 129 -12.04 -10.78 -4.20
CA ALA A 129 -12.58 -11.81 -5.11
C ALA A 129 -14.12 -11.79 -5.17
N GLU A 130 -14.78 -11.65 -4.02
CA GLU A 130 -16.23 -11.51 -3.91
C GLU A 130 -16.76 -10.33 -4.74
N GLU A 131 -16.13 -9.17 -4.61
CA GLU A 131 -16.54 -7.94 -5.28
C GLU A 131 -16.29 -7.98 -6.78
N CYS A 132 -15.19 -8.61 -7.21
CA CYS A 132 -14.95 -8.91 -8.62
C CYS A 132 -16.09 -9.76 -9.22
N VAL A 133 -16.52 -10.81 -8.51
CA VAL A 133 -17.65 -11.65 -8.94
C VAL A 133 -18.94 -10.84 -9.05
N LEU A 134 -19.23 -9.98 -8.07
CA LEU A 134 -20.43 -9.13 -8.09
C LEU A 134 -20.41 -8.14 -9.27
N GLN A 135 -19.27 -7.52 -9.56
CA GLN A 135 -19.12 -6.60 -10.70
C GLN A 135 -19.26 -7.28 -12.06
N MET A 136 -18.85 -8.54 -12.16
CA MET A 136 -19.08 -9.37 -13.34
C MET A 136 -20.55 -9.82 -13.49
N GLY A 137 -21.46 -9.37 -12.61
CA GLY A 137 -22.86 -9.75 -12.61
C GLY A 137 -23.12 -11.12 -11.96
N GLY A 138 -22.16 -11.62 -11.19
CA GLY A 138 -22.25 -12.85 -10.41
C GLY A 138 -23.04 -12.70 -9.13
N VAL A 139 -22.99 -13.74 -8.30
CA VAL A 139 -23.66 -13.82 -7.00
C VAL A 139 -22.85 -14.68 -6.03
N LEU A 140 -22.89 -14.32 -4.75
CA LEU A 140 -22.25 -15.10 -3.68
C LEU A 140 -23.23 -16.09 -3.07
N CYS A 141 -22.73 -17.28 -2.71
CA CYS A 141 -23.50 -18.26 -1.97
C CYS A 141 -23.83 -17.74 -0.55
N PRO A 142 -25.11 -17.68 -0.14
CA PRO A 142 -25.51 -17.15 1.16
C PRO A 142 -25.30 -18.14 2.32
N SER A 143 -24.90 -19.38 2.03
CA SER A 143 -24.71 -20.43 3.03
C SER A 143 -23.58 -20.05 4.02
N PRO A 144 -23.83 -20.08 5.34
CA PRO A 144 -22.82 -19.79 6.34
C PRO A 144 -21.60 -20.70 6.18
N GLY A 145 -20.42 -20.11 6.04
CA GLY A 145 -19.16 -20.84 5.86
C GLY A 145 -18.86 -21.31 4.43
N CYS A 146 -19.73 -21.03 3.45
CA CYS A 146 -19.43 -21.29 2.03
C CYS A 146 -18.91 -20.02 1.32
N GLY A 147 -19.77 -19.01 1.12
CA GLY A 147 -19.38 -17.76 0.46
C GLY A 147 -18.87 -17.89 -0.99
N ALA A 148 -19.07 -19.04 -1.64
CA ALA A 148 -18.56 -19.28 -2.99
C ALA A 148 -19.10 -18.25 -4.00
N GLY A 149 -18.21 -17.65 -4.80
CA GLY A 149 -18.56 -16.74 -5.88
C GLY A 149 -18.99 -17.50 -7.13
N LEU A 150 -20.20 -17.23 -7.62
CA LEU A 150 -20.82 -17.91 -8.75
C LEU A 150 -21.07 -16.92 -9.89
N LEU A 151 -20.78 -17.32 -11.13
CA LEU A 151 -21.03 -16.54 -12.35
C LEU A 151 -22.09 -17.23 -13.22
N PRO A 152 -23.38 -17.20 -12.83
CA PRO A 152 -24.46 -17.78 -13.62
C PRO A 152 -24.77 -16.92 -14.85
N GLU A 153 -25.43 -17.52 -15.84
CA GLU A 153 -25.95 -16.79 -17.00
C GLU A 153 -26.91 -15.66 -16.59
N ALA A 154 -26.96 -14.60 -17.39
CA ALA A 154 -27.83 -13.45 -17.14
C ALA A 154 -29.30 -13.88 -17.14
N GLY A 155 -30.07 -13.43 -16.13
CA GLY A 155 -31.51 -13.73 -16.02
C GLY A 155 -31.86 -15.06 -15.35
N VAL A 156 -30.88 -15.91 -15.01
CA VAL A 156 -31.14 -17.14 -14.26
C VAL A 156 -31.40 -16.82 -12.78
N ARG A 157 -32.61 -17.13 -12.30
CA ARG A 157 -33.04 -16.91 -10.91
C ARG A 157 -32.69 -18.06 -9.97
N ARG A 158 -32.69 -19.29 -10.49
CA ARG A 158 -32.35 -20.51 -9.75
C ARG A 158 -30.85 -20.70 -9.78
N ILE A 159 -30.18 -20.45 -8.66
CA ILE A 159 -28.73 -20.60 -8.55
C ILE A 159 -28.42 -21.85 -7.76
N THR A 160 -27.52 -22.69 -8.27
CA THR A 160 -27.02 -23.86 -7.56
C THR A 160 -25.54 -23.65 -7.25
N CYS A 161 -25.19 -23.73 -5.97
CA CYS A 161 -23.81 -23.73 -5.52
C CYS A 161 -23.21 -25.13 -5.73
N GLU A 162 -22.80 -25.43 -6.97
CA GLU A 162 -22.38 -26.78 -7.35
C GLU A 162 -21.12 -27.25 -6.61
N GLY A 163 -21.20 -28.44 -6.01
CA GLY A 163 -20.11 -29.04 -5.24
C GLY A 163 -19.09 -29.83 -6.06
N GLY A 164 -19.17 -29.83 -7.40
CA GLY A 164 -18.42 -30.73 -8.29
C GLY A 164 -16.90 -30.72 -8.12
N ASN A 165 -16.33 -29.62 -7.61
CA ASN A 165 -14.89 -29.47 -7.34
C ASN A 165 -14.57 -29.29 -5.83
N GLY A 166 -15.51 -29.60 -4.93
CA GLY A 166 -15.32 -29.46 -3.48
C GLY A 166 -15.37 -28.02 -2.94
N LEU A 167 -15.72 -27.04 -3.79
CA LEU A 167 -15.82 -25.61 -3.42
C LEU A 167 -17.25 -25.13 -3.11
N GLY A 168 -18.28 -25.78 -3.67
CA GLY A 168 -19.68 -25.43 -3.43
C GLY A 168 -20.35 -26.30 -2.37
N CYS A 169 -21.36 -25.76 -1.68
CA CYS A 169 -22.07 -26.46 -0.60
C CYS A 169 -23.35 -27.20 -1.04
N GLY A 170 -23.69 -27.17 -2.33
CA GLY A 170 -24.90 -27.80 -2.87
C GLY A 170 -26.19 -27.00 -2.65
N LEU A 171 -26.13 -25.84 -1.99
CA LEU A 171 -27.30 -25.00 -1.76
C LEU A 171 -27.90 -24.50 -3.07
N VAL A 172 -29.22 -24.64 -3.20
CA VAL A 172 -30.01 -24.06 -4.30
C VAL A 172 -30.81 -22.87 -3.76
N PHE A 173 -30.53 -21.68 -4.26
CA PHE A 173 -31.08 -20.43 -3.73
C PHE A 173 -31.56 -19.50 -4.84
N CYS A 174 -32.39 -18.53 -4.45
CA CYS A 174 -32.91 -17.49 -5.33
C CYS A 174 -31.87 -16.36 -5.49
N ARG A 175 -31.57 -16.01 -6.74
CA ARG A 175 -30.66 -14.90 -7.08
C ARG A 175 -31.07 -13.58 -6.42
N ASP A 176 -32.36 -13.31 -6.31
CA ASP A 176 -32.86 -11.99 -5.92
C ASP A 176 -32.87 -11.83 -4.39
N CYS A 177 -33.62 -12.69 -3.68
CA CYS A 177 -33.78 -12.60 -2.22
C CYS A 177 -32.72 -13.35 -1.41
N LYS A 178 -31.84 -14.15 -2.05
CA LYS A 178 -30.82 -14.99 -1.38
C LYS A 178 -31.38 -16.08 -0.46
N GLU A 179 -32.70 -16.29 -0.44
CA GLU A 179 -33.35 -17.40 0.27
C GLU A 179 -33.35 -18.70 -0.54
N ALA A 180 -33.80 -19.80 0.06
CA ALA A 180 -34.02 -21.06 -0.65
C ALA A 180 -34.85 -20.84 -1.94
N TYR A 181 -34.47 -21.53 -3.02
CA TYR A 181 -35.12 -21.30 -4.31
C TYR A 181 -36.63 -21.52 -4.22
N HIS A 182 -37.39 -20.59 -4.81
CA HIS A 182 -38.84 -20.62 -4.85
C HIS A 182 -39.36 -20.16 -6.21
N GLU A 183 -40.53 -20.68 -6.58
CA GLU A 183 -41.30 -20.21 -7.72
C GLU A 183 -42.18 -19.01 -7.32
N GLY A 184 -42.41 -18.07 -8.24
CA GLY A 184 -43.15 -16.83 -7.96
C GLY A 184 -42.34 -15.70 -7.33
N ASP A 185 -43.00 -14.61 -6.97
CA ASP A 185 -42.35 -13.38 -6.49
C ASP A 185 -41.66 -13.54 -5.13
N CYS A 186 -40.63 -12.73 -4.88
CA CYS A 186 -39.93 -12.72 -3.59
C CYS A 186 -40.80 -12.04 -2.52
N SER A 187 -41.02 -12.74 -1.40
CA SER A 187 -41.92 -12.33 -0.33
C SER A 187 -41.42 -11.16 0.53
N SER A 188 -40.13 -10.80 0.43
CA SER A 188 -39.56 -9.66 1.14
C SER A 188 -38.48 -8.98 0.30
N VAL A 189 -38.83 -7.87 -0.34
CA VAL A 189 -37.84 -6.90 -0.82
C VAL A 189 -37.38 -6.16 0.44
N LEU A 190 -36.36 -6.71 1.13
CA LEU A 190 -35.65 -5.90 2.11
C LEU A 190 -34.98 -4.79 1.32
N GLU A 191 -35.55 -3.59 1.41
CA GLU A 191 -34.96 -2.38 0.87
C GLU A 191 -33.49 -2.37 1.28
N ALA A 192 -32.60 -2.39 0.29
CA ALA A 192 -31.19 -2.17 0.50
C ALA A 192 -31.04 -0.76 1.06
N SER A 193 -31.10 -0.64 2.39
CA SER A 193 -30.69 0.56 3.10
C SER A 193 -29.22 0.73 2.78
N GLY A 194 -28.95 1.55 1.77
CA GLY A 194 -27.64 2.11 1.52
C GLY A 194 -27.21 2.76 2.82
N THR A 195 -26.36 2.07 3.56
CA THR A 195 -25.74 2.61 4.76
C THR A 195 -24.98 3.84 4.30
N ILE A 196 -25.47 5.01 4.72
CA ILE A 196 -24.75 6.27 4.59
C ILE A 196 -23.38 5.99 5.19
N ALA A 197 -22.36 5.96 4.35
CA ALA A 197 -21.00 5.64 4.76
C ALA A 197 -20.63 6.54 5.94
N GLN A 198 -20.55 5.95 7.14
CA GLN A 198 -20.09 6.64 8.33
C GLN A 198 -18.59 6.87 8.11
N GLY A 199 -18.26 7.92 7.38
CA GLY A 199 -16.92 8.18 6.91
C GLY A 199 -15.96 8.23 8.10
N TYR A 200 -14.82 7.58 7.97
CA TYR A 200 -13.68 7.79 8.84
C TYR A 200 -13.40 9.31 8.87
N ARG A 201 -13.77 9.98 9.97
CA ARG A 201 -13.73 11.44 10.06
C ARG A 201 -12.31 11.88 10.37
N VAL A 202 -11.72 12.63 9.45
CA VAL A 202 -10.45 13.29 9.65
C VAL A 202 -10.71 14.75 10.01
N ASP A 203 -10.01 15.25 11.03
CA ASP A 203 -10.04 16.67 11.38
C ASP A 203 -9.25 17.49 10.35
N GLU A 204 -9.81 18.62 9.92
CA GLU A 204 -9.22 19.46 8.85
C GLU A 204 -7.85 20.01 9.25
N LYS A 205 -7.67 20.42 10.52
CA LYS A 205 -6.38 20.91 11.01
C LYS A 205 -5.36 19.78 11.12
N ALA A 206 -5.80 18.58 11.52
CA ALA A 206 -4.93 17.40 11.53
C ALA A 206 -4.45 17.05 10.11
N ALA A 207 -5.31 17.16 9.10
CA ALA A 207 -4.94 16.95 7.69
C ALA A 207 -3.92 17.99 7.18
N GLU A 208 -4.04 19.25 7.58
CA GLU A 208 -3.05 20.28 7.25
C GLU A 208 -1.68 20.02 7.88
N GLN A 209 -1.64 19.53 9.13
CA GLN A 209 -0.40 19.24 9.85
C GLN A 209 0.28 17.95 9.36
N ALA A 210 -0.51 16.96 8.96
CA ALA A 210 -0.04 15.64 8.56
C ALA A 210 0.37 15.56 7.08
N ARG A 211 1.02 16.59 6.53
CA ARG A 211 1.51 16.62 5.14
C ARG A 211 3.00 16.34 5.09
N TRP A 212 3.44 15.49 4.16
CA TRP A 212 4.86 15.15 3.94
C TRP A 212 5.67 16.24 3.21
N GLU A 213 5.09 17.41 2.96
CA GLU A 213 5.76 18.48 2.22
C GLU A 213 7.10 18.89 2.86
N GLU A 214 8.09 19.13 2.00
CA GLU A 214 9.48 19.45 2.38
C GLU A 214 9.62 20.78 3.15
N ALA A 215 8.58 21.62 3.13
CA ALA A 215 8.61 23.01 3.58
C ALA A 215 8.38 23.21 5.09
N SER A 216 8.59 22.19 5.92
CA SER A 216 8.61 22.41 7.37
C SER A 216 9.84 23.26 7.73
N LYS A 217 9.66 24.28 8.58
CA LYS A 217 10.69 25.29 8.93
C LYS A 217 12.01 24.69 9.44
N GLU A 218 12.03 23.42 9.85
CA GLU A 218 13.23 22.67 10.23
C GLU A 218 14.09 22.20 9.04
N THR A 219 13.50 21.93 7.87
CA THR A 219 14.22 21.46 6.67
C THR A 219 15.21 22.51 6.16
N ILE A 220 14.95 23.79 6.42
CA ILE A 220 15.83 24.91 6.11
C ILE A 220 17.22 24.75 6.77
N LYS A 221 17.34 23.95 7.85
CA LYS A 221 18.64 23.69 8.53
C LYS A 221 19.44 22.49 8.00
N LYS A 222 18.93 21.69 7.05
CA LYS A 222 19.56 20.41 6.65
C LYS A 222 19.80 20.26 5.15
N THR A 223 19.83 21.34 4.37
CA THR A 223 20.25 21.28 2.94
C THR A 223 21.76 21.25 2.77
N THR A 224 22.53 21.67 3.78
CA THR A 224 23.99 21.77 3.72
C THR A 224 24.63 21.04 4.89
N LYS A 225 25.64 20.19 4.61
CA LYS A 225 26.45 19.50 5.63
C LYS A 225 27.94 19.62 5.30
N PRO A 226 28.83 19.71 6.30
CA PRO A 226 30.27 19.76 6.05
C PRO A 226 30.77 18.40 5.53
N CYS A 227 31.66 18.43 4.55
CA CYS A 227 32.34 17.22 4.08
C CYS A 227 33.12 16.56 5.23
N PRO A 228 32.99 15.24 5.48
CA PRO A 228 33.68 14.56 6.58
C PRO A 228 35.22 14.63 6.50
N ARG A 229 35.79 14.82 5.30
CA ARG A 229 37.25 14.89 5.09
C ARG A 229 37.81 16.32 5.12
N CYS A 230 37.14 17.27 4.48
CA CYS A 230 37.69 18.63 4.27
C CYS A 230 36.88 19.74 4.94
N HIS A 231 35.76 19.39 5.59
CA HIS A 231 34.84 20.28 6.30
C HIS A 231 34.19 21.40 5.48
N VAL A 232 34.48 21.47 4.17
CA VAL A 232 33.79 22.40 3.27
C VAL A 232 32.29 22.08 3.26
N PRO A 233 31.42 23.09 3.40
CA PRO A 233 29.98 22.92 3.28
C PRO A 233 29.60 22.37 1.90
N VAL A 234 28.81 21.29 1.89
CA VAL A 234 28.28 20.65 0.67
C VAL A 234 26.77 20.67 0.75
N GLU A 235 26.13 21.18 -0.30
CA GLU A 235 24.67 21.18 -0.46
C GLU A 235 24.18 19.85 -1.05
N LYS A 236 23.04 19.35 -0.57
CA LYS A 236 22.38 18.16 -1.11
C LYS A 236 21.51 18.53 -2.30
N ASN A 237 21.90 18.06 -3.49
CA ASN A 237 21.26 18.41 -4.77
C ASN A 237 20.38 17.28 -5.32
N GLY A 238 19.51 16.69 -4.50
CA GLY A 238 18.55 15.68 -4.94
C GLY A 238 18.34 14.55 -3.93
N GLY A 239 17.68 13.47 -4.35
CA GLY A 239 17.31 12.34 -3.49
C GLY A 239 18.45 11.35 -3.18
N CYS A 240 19.61 11.40 -3.85
CA CYS A 240 20.69 10.45 -3.61
C CYS A 240 21.42 10.72 -2.28
N MET A 241 21.71 9.68 -1.49
CA MET A 241 22.54 9.79 -0.28
C MET A 241 24.04 9.67 -0.57
N HIS A 242 24.43 9.21 -1.77
CA HIS A 242 25.82 9.18 -2.22
C HIS A 242 26.26 10.56 -2.68
N MET A 243 27.10 11.20 -1.89
CA MET A 243 27.60 12.55 -2.15
C MET A 243 29.05 12.50 -2.56
N LYS A 244 29.41 13.34 -3.54
CA LYS A 244 30.81 13.56 -3.93
C LYS A 244 31.19 14.99 -3.57
N CYS A 245 32.26 15.15 -2.79
CA CYS A 245 32.75 16.48 -2.42
C CYS A 245 33.10 17.28 -3.69
N PRO A 246 32.52 18.48 -3.89
CA PRO A 246 32.75 19.28 -5.10
C PRO A 246 34.15 19.88 -5.15
N GLN A 247 34.88 19.90 -4.03
CA GLN A 247 36.24 20.42 -3.96
C GLN A 247 37.20 19.56 -4.79
N PRO A 248 37.86 20.13 -5.83
CA PRO A 248 38.72 19.39 -6.75
C PRO A 248 39.85 18.60 -6.08
N GLN A 249 40.37 19.12 -4.96
CA GLN A 249 41.45 18.54 -4.16
C GLN A 249 40.97 17.45 -3.18
N CYS A 250 39.67 17.35 -2.93
CA CYS A 250 39.10 16.38 -1.99
C CYS A 250 38.46 15.20 -2.72
N ARG A 251 37.45 15.48 -3.57
CA ARG A 251 36.64 14.49 -4.32
C ARG A 251 36.13 13.29 -3.51
N PHE A 252 36.10 13.40 -2.18
CA PHE A 252 35.72 12.33 -1.29
C PHE A 252 34.26 11.95 -1.49
N GLU A 253 34.00 10.64 -1.53
CA GLU A 253 32.67 10.08 -1.71
C GLU A 253 32.15 9.57 -0.37
N TRP A 254 30.99 10.08 0.04
CA TRP A 254 30.49 9.91 1.40
C TRP A 254 28.97 9.80 1.45
N CYS A 255 28.45 9.15 2.49
CA CYS A 255 27.01 9.05 2.72
C CYS A 255 26.49 10.29 3.45
N TRP A 256 25.50 10.97 2.88
CA TRP A 256 24.87 12.15 3.48
C TRP A 256 24.27 11.86 4.86
N ASN A 257 23.71 10.67 5.07
CA ASN A 257 23.10 10.29 6.34
C ASN A 257 24.17 9.96 7.40
N CYS A 258 25.08 9.02 7.09
CA CYS A 258 26.08 8.53 8.03
C CYS A 258 27.24 9.50 8.28
N SER A 259 27.51 10.43 7.36
CA SER A 259 28.72 11.28 7.39
C SER A 259 30.03 10.48 7.40
N LEU A 260 30.03 9.32 6.75
CA LEU A 260 31.16 8.40 6.59
C LEU A 260 31.44 8.11 5.11
N GLU A 261 32.56 7.46 4.81
CA GLU A 261 32.90 7.01 3.45
C GLU A 261 31.78 6.14 2.85
N TRP A 262 31.49 6.38 1.57
CA TRP A 262 30.45 5.64 0.85
C TRP A 262 30.82 4.17 0.72
N ASN A 263 29.90 3.28 1.07
CA ASN A 263 30.14 1.85 1.06
C ASN A 263 28.85 1.07 0.69
N ARG A 264 29.00 -0.24 0.48
CA ARG A 264 27.92 -1.13 0.06
C ARG A 264 26.79 -1.26 1.09
N THR A 265 27.08 -1.07 2.38
CA THR A 265 26.05 -1.06 3.42
C THR A 265 25.16 0.18 3.28
N CYS A 266 25.73 1.36 3.05
CA CYS A 266 24.95 2.56 2.74
C CYS A 266 24.11 2.41 1.46
N MET A 267 24.66 1.76 0.42
CA MET A 267 23.91 1.44 -0.80
C MET A 267 22.72 0.52 -0.55
N GLY A 268 22.85 -0.47 0.35
CA GLY A 268 21.77 -1.41 0.66
C GLY A 268 20.69 -0.80 1.55
N ASP A 269 21.11 -0.07 2.59
CA ASP A 269 20.22 0.34 3.67
C ASP A 269 19.49 1.66 3.38
N HIS A 270 20.13 2.61 2.69
CA HIS A 270 19.59 3.96 2.50
C HIS A 270 20.26 4.67 1.29
N TRP A 271 20.19 4.06 0.10
CA TRP A 271 20.75 4.66 -1.12
C TRP A 271 20.13 6.02 -1.44
N PHE A 272 18.81 6.12 -1.32
CA PHE A 272 18.04 7.31 -1.64
C PHE A 272 17.27 7.82 -0.42
N ASP A 273 16.92 9.10 -0.44
CA ASP A 273 15.96 9.70 0.48
C ASP A 273 14.56 9.16 0.22
N ALA A 274 13.78 9.05 1.28
CA ALA A 274 12.40 8.58 1.24
C ALA A 274 11.38 9.73 1.41
#